data_AF-A0A7K9AU75-F1
#
_entry.id   AF-A0A7K9AU75-F1
#
_cell.length_a   1.000
_cell.length_b   1.000
_cell.length_c   1.000
_cell.angle_alpha   90.00
_cell.angle_beta   90.00
_cell.angle_gamma   90.00
#
_symmetry.space_group_name_H-M   'P 1'
#
loop_
_entity.id
_entity.type
_entity.pdbx_description
1 polymer ?
#
loop_
_entity_poly.entity_id
_entity_poly.type
_entity_poly.pdbx_seq_one_letter_code
_entity_poly.pdbx_strand_id
1 'polypeptide(L)'
;PRLRHRRGMGSLAGLGIASLLLAAAWAAPGEEEMREVEKPKADLAVYENLDLDNYDLTLDSYGEIVDLSNYEELYDYGDLAPKIEVGTLAPPTKAQEGLPNLGTTAETPKLQPPSTAAATAAGSGHSDLLEPITAGGPPSCLPCLCLGTSVYCDDAGLERVPPLPPHTAYLYARFNRIGHVRAGDFAGLKELKRIDLTSNDISQADADTFRLLPSLQELILPGNRLTALPELPRSIVRLDARLNRIPSAGIRPEAFQDLTQLQFLHLSDNELDHIPAPLPQSLRSLHLQNNNIQTMQEDTFCDSRDHSHIRRALEDIRLDGNPINLSLFPDAYFCLPRLPTGRFH
;
A
#
# COMPACT_ATOMS: atom_id res chain seq x y z
N PRO A 1 -19.98 51.49 -51.68
CA PRO A 1 -19.54 52.32 -52.83
C PRO A 1 -19.52 53.81 -52.47
N ARG A 2 -18.40 54.49 -52.78
CA ARG A 2 -18.01 55.90 -52.51
C ARG A 2 -17.51 56.14 -51.06
N LEU A 3 -16.19 56.16 -50.78
CA LEU A 3 -15.17 57.19 -51.08
C LEU A 3 -15.60 58.57 -50.52
N ARG A 4 -14.82 59.37 -49.78
CA ARG A 4 -13.35 59.53 -49.70
C ARG A 4 -13.03 60.56 -48.59
N HIS A 5 -11.84 60.45 -47.98
CA HIS A 5 -10.89 61.53 -47.58
C HIS A 5 -11.35 62.66 -46.61
N ARG A 6 -10.52 63.33 -45.79
CA ARG A 6 -9.09 63.29 -45.40
C ARG A 6 -8.94 64.25 -44.18
N ARG A 7 -8.07 63.88 -43.24
CA ARG A 7 -7.11 64.67 -42.42
C ARG A 7 -7.26 66.20 -42.20
N GLY A 8 -6.98 66.60 -40.95
CA GLY A 8 -6.26 67.82 -40.54
C GLY A 8 -6.26 67.94 -38.99
N MET A 9 -5.20 67.55 -38.27
CA MET A 9 -4.02 68.34 -37.82
C MET A 9 -4.31 69.60 -36.99
N GLY A 10 -3.93 69.55 -35.71
CA GLY A 10 -3.15 70.60 -35.03
C GLY A 10 -3.84 71.51 -34.01
N SER A 11 -3.56 71.31 -32.70
CA SER A 11 -3.36 72.36 -31.68
C SER A 11 -2.79 71.70 -30.41
N LEU A 12 -1.49 71.77 -30.08
CA LEU A 12 -0.75 72.82 -29.37
C LEU A 12 -1.26 73.17 -27.96
N ALA A 13 -0.50 72.64 -26.98
CA ALA A 13 0.10 73.31 -25.82
C ALA A 13 -0.78 73.89 -24.68
N GLY A 14 -0.40 73.49 -23.45
CA GLY A 14 -0.11 74.46 -22.39
C GLY A 14 -0.72 74.18 -21.00
N LEU A 15 0.15 73.73 -20.06
CA LEU A 15 0.32 74.16 -18.65
C LEU A 15 -0.90 74.05 -17.69
N GLY A 16 -0.82 73.65 -16.42
CA GLY A 16 0.25 73.34 -15.47
C GLY A 16 -0.40 72.85 -14.14
N ILE A 17 0.21 71.87 -13.45
CA ILE A 17 0.90 71.98 -12.14
C ILE A 17 0.01 72.35 -10.92
N ALA A 18 -0.13 71.38 -10.00
CA ALA A 18 -0.06 71.53 -8.53
C ALA A 18 -0.11 70.11 -7.91
N SER A 19 1.01 69.45 -7.62
CA SER A 19 1.92 69.58 -6.46
C SER A 19 1.57 68.67 -5.27
N LEU A 20 2.50 67.74 -5.01
CA LEU A 20 2.65 66.85 -3.87
C LEU A 20 2.80 67.60 -2.54
N LEU A 21 2.44 66.91 -1.44
CA LEU A 21 3.21 66.98 -0.19
C LEU A 21 3.43 65.57 0.39
N LEU A 22 4.70 65.22 0.55
CA LEU A 22 5.24 64.11 1.34
C LEU A 22 5.15 64.42 2.83
N ALA A 23 5.06 63.39 3.66
CA ALA A 23 5.68 63.38 4.98
C ALA A 23 6.24 61.97 5.29
N ALA A 24 7.49 61.94 5.72
CA ALA A 24 8.22 60.79 6.25
C ALA A 24 8.68 61.14 7.67
N ALA A 25 8.62 60.18 8.61
CA ALA A 25 9.34 60.14 9.90
C ALA A 25 9.27 58.68 10.40
N TRP A 26 10.39 57.93 10.45
CA TRP A 26 11.38 57.76 11.54
C TRP A 26 10.81 57.22 12.86
N ALA A 27 11.45 56.15 13.35
CA ALA A 27 11.11 55.34 14.52
C ALA A 27 11.93 55.74 15.77
N ALA A 28 11.33 55.62 16.97
CA ALA A 28 11.94 55.27 18.27
C ALA A 28 10.83 55.05 19.34
N PRO A 29 11.10 54.35 20.47
CA PRO A 29 10.17 53.46 21.17
C PRO A 29 9.32 54.13 22.26
N GLY A 30 8.13 53.55 22.52
CA GLY A 30 7.24 53.89 23.63
C GLY A 30 7.20 52.78 24.68
N GLU A 31 7.07 53.20 25.93
CA GLU A 31 7.31 52.50 27.19
C GLU A 31 6.40 51.31 27.49
N GLU A 32 6.95 50.34 28.24
CA GLU A 32 6.24 49.21 28.86
C GLU A 32 5.25 49.68 29.92
N GLU A 33 3.98 49.28 29.81
CA GLU A 33 3.01 49.32 30.91
C GLU A 33 2.57 47.89 31.23
N MET A 34 2.95 47.42 32.43
CA MET A 34 2.62 46.12 33.02
C MET A 34 1.10 45.92 33.09
N ARG A 35 0.59 44.84 32.47
CA ARG A 35 -0.75 44.30 32.74
C ARG A 35 -0.61 43.05 33.60
N GLU A 36 -1.23 43.09 34.77
CA GLU A 36 -1.35 41.97 35.71
C GLU A 36 -2.05 40.76 35.08
N VAL A 37 -1.51 39.57 35.38
CA VAL A 37 -2.03 38.26 34.98
C VAL A 37 -3.02 37.77 36.02
N GLU A 38 -4.32 37.72 35.69
CA GLU A 38 -5.33 37.00 36.46
C GLU A 38 -5.29 35.50 36.13
N LYS A 39 -5.12 34.66 37.16
CA LYS A 39 -5.18 33.20 37.09
C LYS A 39 -6.65 32.71 37.05
N PRO A 40 -7.01 31.71 36.22
CA PRO A 40 -8.32 31.08 36.34
C PRO A 40 -8.35 30.15 37.57
N LYS A 41 -9.41 30.30 38.38
CA LYS A 41 -9.75 29.46 39.52
C LYS A 41 -10.31 28.12 39.03
N ALA A 42 -9.88 27.04 39.69
CA ALA A 42 -10.44 25.70 39.54
C ALA A 42 -11.78 25.61 40.29
N ASP A 43 -12.85 25.25 39.58
CA ASP A 43 -14.13 24.91 40.20
C ASP A 43 -14.20 23.39 40.44
N LEU A 44 -14.03 23.03 41.71
CA LEU A 44 -14.29 21.71 42.29
C LEU A 44 -15.74 21.67 42.80
N ALA A 45 -16.62 21.01 42.04
CA ALA A 45 -17.89 20.39 42.43
C ALA A 45 -18.52 19.93 41.11
N VAL A 46 -18.73 18.65 40.83
CA VAL A 46 -19.74 17.78 41.44
C VAL A 46 -19.32 16.34 41.13
N TYR A 47 -18.93 15.59 42.16
CA TYR A 47 -18.93 14.13 42.14
C TYR A 47 -19.89 13.73 43.24
N GLU A 48 -21.12 13.40 42.87
CA GLU A 48 -21.99 12.51 43.64
C GLU A 48 -23.20 12.14 42.78
N ASN A 49 -23.50 10.85 42.75
CA ASN A 49 -24.65 10.17 42.14
C ASN A 49 -24.54 9.80 40.66
N LEU A 50 -23.96 8.62 40.40
CA LEU A 50 -24.55 7.67 39.44
C LEU A 50 -24.46 6.26 40.04
N ASP A 51 -25.62 5.62 40.11
CA ASP A 51 -25.92 4.37 40.78
C ASP A 51 -25.15 3.17 40.21
N LEU A 52 -24.60 2.37 41.12
CA LEU A 52 -24.16 1.01 40.87
C LEU A 52 -25.39 0.10 40.94
N ASP A 53 -25.84 -0.44 39.81
CA ASP A 53 -26.50 -1.76 39.79
C ASP A 53 -26.60 -2.34 38.35
N ASN A 54 -26.11 -3.58 38.23
CA ASN A 54 -26.45 -4.60 37.25
C ASN A 54 -25.84 -4.55 35.83
N TYR A 55 -24.61 -5.05 35.69
CA TYR A 55 -24.12 -5.61 34.41
C TYR A 55 -24.11 -7.14 34.47
N ASP A 56 -25.13 -7.72 33.84
CA ASP A 56 -25.20 -9.13 33.46
C ASP A 56 -24.22 -9.38 32.30
N LEU A 57 -23.27 -10.31 32.51
CA LEU A 57 -22.22 -10.63 31.55
C LEU A 57 -22.75 -11.62 30.52
N THR A 58 -23.35 -11.13 29.44
CA THR A 58 -23.61 -11.93 28.24
C THR A 58 -22.43 -11.86 27.27
N LEU A 59 -21.99 -13.04 26.80
CA LEU A 59 -20.74 -13.35 26.09
C LEU A 59 -20.64 -12.84 24.64
N ASP A 60 -21.27 -11.73 24.27
CA ASP A 60 -21.37 -11.26 22.86
C ASP A 60 -20.78 -9.85 22.63
N SER A 61 -19.96 -9.33 23.54
CA SER A 61 -19.34 -8.00 23.38
C SER A 61 -17.85 -8.03 23.72
N TYR A 62 -17.05 -8.74 22.91
CA TYR A 62 -15.61 -8.53 22.82
C TYR A 62 -15.29 -8.06 21.39
N GLY A 63 -15.58 -6.80 21.16
CA GLY A 63 -15.42 -6.15 19.86
C GLY A 63 -15.21 -4.65 19.99
N GLU A 64 -14.51 -4.17 21.02
CA GLU A 64 -14.05 -2.78 21.08
C GLU A 64 -12.58 -2.70 21.53
N ILE A 65 -11.74 -2.40 20.54
CA ILE A 65 -10.56 -1.53 20.57
C ILE A 65 -9.52 -1.85 21.67
N VAL A 66 -8.61 -2.78 21.34
CA VAL A 66 -7.24 -2.71 21.87
C VAL A 66 -6.50 -1.66 21.04
N ASP A 67 -6.25 -0.50 21.64
CA ASP A 67 -5.35 0.52 21.09
C ASP A 67 -3.90 -0.01 21.16
N LEU A 68 -3.39 -0.43 20.00
CA LEU A 68 -2.04 -0.98 19.84
C LEU A 68 -0.95 0.09 19.73
N SER A 69 -1.26 1.37 19.98
CA SER A 69 -0.28 2.46 19.89
C SER A 69 0.77 2.47 21.02
N ASN A 70 0.65 1.58 22.02
CA ASN A 70 1.56 1.53 23.17
C ASN A 70 2.36 0.22 23.31
N TYR A 71 2.45 -0.58 22.24
CA TYR A 71 3.20 -1.84 22.25
C TYR A 71 4.60 -1.66 21.63
N GLU A 72 5.44 -0.83 22.25
CA GLU A 72 6.89 -0.87 22.07
C GLU A 72 7.48 -1.93 23.01
N GLU A 73 7.48 -3.20 22.58
CA GLU A 73 8.31 -4.23 23.18
C GLU A 73 9.68 -4.26 22.49
N LEU A 74 10.63 -3.51 23.06
CA LEU A 74 12.04 -3.64 22.76
C LEU A 74 12.62 -4.81 23.59
N TYR A 75 12.51 -6.04 23.10
CA TYR A 75 13.21 -7.17 23.72
C TYR A 75 14.70 -7.14 23.32
N ASP A 76 15.53 -6.71 24.27
CA ASP A 76 16.98 -6.85 24.24
C ASP A 76 17.36 -8.34 24.42
N TYR A 77 17.61 -9.03 23.31
CA TYR A 77 18.19 -10.38 23.29
C TYR A 77 19.73 -10.34 23.20
N GLY A 78 20.38 -9.46 23.97
CA GLY A 78 21.84 -9.33 24.00
C GLY A 78 22.61 -10.36 24.85
N ASP A 79 21.98 -11.02 25.82
CA ASP A 79 22.73 -11.69 26.92
C ASP A 79 22.56 -13.21 27.07
N LEU A 80 22.06 -13.93 26.05
CA LEU A 80 21.99 -15.40 26.08
C LEU A 80 22.77 -16.05 24.93
N ALA A 81 24.07 -15.78 24.85
CA ALA A 81 25.00 -16.64 24.13
C ALA A 81 25.60 -17.68 25.11
N PRO A 82 25.34 -18.99 24.96
CA PRO A 82 26.10 -19.98 25.70
C PRO A 82 27.55 -19.96 25.23
N LYS A 83 28.49 -19.71 26.16
CA LYS A 83 29.93 -19.88 25.92
C LYS A 83 30.21 -21.33 25.53
N ILE A 84 30.53 -21.56 24.27
CA ILE A 84 31.12 -22.81 23.81
C ILE A 84 32.63 -22.72 24.09
N GLU A 85 33.10 -23.43 25.10
CA GLU A 85 34.53 -23.64 25.31
C GLU A 85 35.05 -24.65 24.28
N VAL A 86 35.82 -24.16 23.30
CA VAL A 86 36.47 -24.99 22.28
C VAL A 86 37.74 -25.58 22.87
N GLY A 87 37.68 -26.84 23.30
CA GLY A 87 38.87 -27.63 23.60
C GLY A 87 39.64 -27.97 22.32
N THR A 88 40.86 -27.47 22.20
CA THR A 88 41.80 -27.81 21.12
C THR A 88 42.27 -29.27 21.24
N LEU A 89 41.87 -30.13 20.31
CA LEU A 89 42.54 -31.38 20.02
C LEU A 89 43.24 -31.27 18.65
N ALA A 90 44.54 -31.54 18.65
CA ALA A 90 45.42 -31.54 17.49
C ALA A 90 45.01 -32.61 16.46
N PRO A 91 45.30 -32.40 15.15
CA PRO A 91 44.94 -33.34 14.09
C PRO A 91 45.98 -34.47 13.95
N PRO A 92 45.58 -35.71 13.61
CA PRO A 92 46.53 -36.71 13.13
C PRO A 92 46.76 -36.58 11.63
N THR A 93 48.03 -36.76 11.27
CA THR A 93 48.64 -36.63 9.95
C THR A 93 48.42 -37.86 9.05
N LYS A 94 48.13 -37.59 7.77
CA LYS A 94 48.43 -38.28 6.49
C LYS A 94 48.78 -39.79 6.46
N ALA A 95 48.13 -40.47 5.49
CA ALA A 95 48.79 -41.40 4.57
C ALA A 95 48.19 -41.27 3.15
N GLN A 96 49.05 -41.26 2.13
CA GLN A 96 48.77 -41.15 0.68
C GLN A 96 48.85 -42.52 0.00
N GLU A 97 48.14 -42.68 -1.14
CA GLU A 97 48.48 -43.40 -2.40
C GLU A 97 47.13 -43.73 -3.11
N GLY A 98 46.87 -43.63 -4.42
CA GLY A 98 47.56 -43.24 -5.65
C GLY A 98 46.54 -43.41 -6.82
N LEU A 99 46.66 -42.64 -7.91
CA LEU A 99 45.82 -42.72 -9.14
C LEU A 99 46.31 -43.88 -10.07
N PRO A 100 45.56 -44.39 -11.09
CA PRO A 100 45.20 -43.61 -12.30
C PRO A 100 43.89 -43.98 -13.08
N ASN A 101 43.62 -43.16 -14.11
CA ASN A 101 42.52 -43.14 -15.09
C ASN A 101 42.29 -44.42 -15.93
N LEU A 102 41.04 -44.67 -16.39
CA LEU A 102 40.68 -44.80 -17.83
C LEU A 102 39.15 -44.87 -18.10
N GLY A 103 38.68 -43.96 -18.96
CA GLY A 103 37.66 -44.08 -20.03
C GLY A 103 36.48 -45.06 -20.01
N THR A 104 35.33 -44.50 -20.45
CA THR A 104 34.44 -44.91 -21.58
C THR A 104 32.94 -45.06 -21.22
N THR A 105 32.16 -44.51 -22.14
CA THR A 105 30.72 -44.26 -22.29
C THR A 105 29.76 -45.44 -22.17
N ALA A 106 28.51 -45.19 -21.74
CA ALA A 106 27.29 -45.70 -22.40
C ALA A 106 26.01 -44.99 -21.88
N GLU A 107 25.20 -44.52 -22.83
CA GLU A 107 23.86 -43.93 -22.68
C GLU A 107 22.73 -44.98 -22.80
N THR A 108 21.49 -44.52 -22.49
CA THR A 108 20.14 -44.97 -22.94
C THR A 108 19.41 -46.07 -22.13
N PRO A 109 18.06 -46.25 -22.27
CA PRO A 109 16.95 -45.34 -22.67
C PRO A 109 15.63 -45.46 -21.84
N LYS A 110 14.69 -44.54 -22.12
CA LYS A 110 13.25 -44.52 -21.78
C LYS A 110 12.43 -45.65 -22.43
N LEU A 111 11.31 -46.06 -21.81
CA LEU A 111 10.17 -46.71 -22.47
C LEU A 111 8.82 -46.09 -22.07
N GLN A 112 7.91 -45.96 -23.05
CA GLN A 112 6.48 -45.67 -22.94
C GLN A 112 5.66 -46.95 -23.22
N PRO A 113 4.34 -46.97 -22.93
CA PRO A 113 3.57 -48.19 -22.61
C PRO A 113 2.77 -48.77 -23.79
N PRO A 114 2.19 -49.98 -23.66
CA PRO A 114 1.18 -50.50 -24.58
C PRO A 114 -0.25 -50.44 -24.01
N SER A 115 -1.18 -50.58 -24.94
CA SER A 115 -2.63 -50.42 -24.85
C SER A 115 -3.40 -51.76 -24.84
N THR A 116 -4.72 -51.63 -24.62
CA THR A 116 -5.87 -52.46 -25.06
C THR A 116 -6.52 -53.49 -24.12
N ALA A 117 -7.87 -53.38 -24.13
CA ALA A 117 -8.91 -54.40 -24.17
C ALA A 117 -9.63 -54.87 -22.87
N ALA A 118 -10.79 -54.23 -22.66
CA ALA A 118 -12.15 -54.79 -22.54
C ALA A 118 -12.42 -56.13 -21.82
N ALA A 119 -13.36 -56.10 -20.87
CA ALA A 119 -14.30 -57.18 -20.59
C ALA A 119 -15.65 -56.61 -20.07
N THR A 120 -16.73 -57.26 -20.51
CA THR A 120 -18.16 -56.90 -20.44
C THR A 120 -18.93 -57.63 -19.34
N ALA A 121 -20.14 -57.10 -19.04
CA ALA A 121 -21.36 -57.75 -18.51
C ALA A 121 -21.44 -57.99 -16.98
N ALA A 122 -22.58 -57.97 -16.28
CA ALA A 122 -23.97 -57.51 -16.49
C ALA A 122 -24.75 -57.75 -15.17
N GLY A 123 -25.90 -57.07 -14.97
CA GLY A 123 -26.99 -57.46 -14.04
C GLY A 123 -27.15 -56.59 -12.79
N SER A 124 -28.08 -55.61 -12.81
CA SER A 124 -29.45 -55.65 -12.20
C SER A 124 -29.45 -55.59 -10.67
N GLY A 125 -30.13 -54.70 -9.96
CA GLY A 125 -31.14 -53.69 -10.27
C GLY A 125 -32.06 -53.56 -9.05
N HIS A 126 -32.15 -52.38 -8.43
CA HIS A 126 -33.36 -51.92 -7.74
C HIS A 126 -33.32 -50.41 -7.52
N SER A 127 -34.41 -49.78 -7.93
CA SER A 127 -34.80 -48.38 -7.80
C SER A 127 -35.25 -48.08 -6.37
N ASP A 128 -34.87 -46.92 -5.83
CA ASP A 128 -35.83 -45.93 -5.32
C ASP A 128 -35.13 -44.62 -4.89
N LEU A 129 -35.38 -43.59 -5.70
CA LEU A 129 -35.80 -42.24 -5.32
C LEU A 129 -35.19 -41.60 -4.07
N LEU A 130 -34.06 -40.90 -4.25
CA LEU A 130 -33.80 -39.59 -3.65
C LEU A 130 -32.96 -38.78 -4.65
N GLU A 131 -33.39 -37.54 -4.91
CA GLU A 131 -32.91 -36.61 -5.94
C GLU A 131 -31.41 -36.25 -5.79
N PRO A 132 -30.73 -35.82 -6.88
CA PRO A 132 -29.30 -35.58 -6.85
C PRO A 132 -28.99 -34.22 -6.20
N ILE A 133 -28.28 -34.23 -5.08
CA ILE A 133 -27.56 -33.04 -4.60
C ILE A 133 -26.38 -32.80 -5.53
N THR A 134 -26.62 -32.15 -6.67
CA THR A 134 -25.57 -31.53 -7.48
C THR A 134 -25.33 -30.12 -6.96
N ALA A 135 -24.40 -29.98 -6.01
CA ALA A 135 -23.50 -28.84 -5.80
C ALA A 135 -22.67 -29.03 -4.51
N GLY A 136 -22.05 -30.20 -4.34
CA GLY A 136 -21.15 -30.49 -3.22
C GLY A 136 -19.75 -30.76 -3.74
N GLY A 137 -19.04 -29.71 -4.16
CA GLY A 137 -17.59 -29.82 -4.33
C GLY A 137 -16.92 -30.20 -3.00
N PRO A 138 -15.71 -30.79 -3.01
CA PRO A 138 -14.97 -31.06 -1.77
C PRO A 138 -14.84 -29.77 -0.95
N PRO A 139 -14.68 -29.83 0.39
CA PRO A 139 -14.59 -28.63 1.21
C PRO A 139 -13.51 -27.73 0.61
N SER A 140 -13.95 -26.56 0.11
CA SER A 140 -13.22 -25.59 -0.72
C SER A 140 -12.06 -24.91 0.02
N CYS A 141 -11.56 -25.56 1.05
CA CYS A 141 -10.73 -24.97 2.05
C CYS A 141 -9.50 -25.80 2.33
N LEU A 142 -9.34 -27.07 1.93
CA LEU A 142 -8.05 -27.76 2.09
C LEU A 142 -7.15 -27.41 0.88
N PRO A 143 -5.96 -26.80 1.05
CA PRO A 143 -5.04 -26.84 2.20
C PRO A 143 -5.08 -25.64 3.19
N CYS A 144 -6.06 -24.75 3.07
CA CYS A 144 -6.30 -23.60 3.94
C CYS A 144 -7.20 -23.91 5.17
N LEU A 145 -7.40 -22.92 6.03
CA LEU A 145 -8.34 -22.91 7.14
C LEU A 145 -9.41 -21.85 6.90
N CYS A 146 -10.68 -22.25 6.90
CA CYS A 146 -11.82 -21.34 6.73
C CYS A 146 -12.51 -21.11 8.08
N LEU A 147 -12.56 -19.86 8.53
CA LEU A 147 -13.23 -19.42 9.76
C LEU A 147 -14.22 -18.31 9.44
N GLY A 148 -15.51 -18.63 9.47
CA GLY A 148 -16.57 -17.70 9.07
C GLY A 148 -16.41 -17.27 7.61
N THR A 149 -16.19 -15.97 7.38
CA THR A 149 -15.92 -15.38 6.05
C THR A 149 -14.42 -15.16 5.77
N SER A 150 -13.55 -15.65 6.64
CA SER A 150 -12.09 -15.52 6.50
C SER A 150 -11.45 -16.84 6.05
N VAL A 151 -10.53 -16.75 5.10
CA VAL A 151 -9.77 -17.88 4.58
C VAL A 151 -8.28 -17.65 4.85
N TYR A 152 -7.66 -18.56 5.58
CA TYR A 152 -6.26 -18.53 5.98
C TYR A 152 -5.48 -19.64 5.26
N CYS A 153 -4.60 -19.25 4.36
CA CYS A 153 -3.77 -20.11 3.53
C CYS A 153 -2.27 -19.83 3.72
N ASP A 154 -1.89 -19.25 4.85
CA ASP A 154 -0.50 -18.87 5.11
C ASP A 154 0.42 -20.11 5.10
N ASP A 155 1.58 -20.01 4.44
CA ASP A 155 2.61 -21.06 4.37
C ASP A 155 2.08 -22.45 3.92
N ALA A 156 1.03 -22.47 3.09
CA ALA A 156 0.46 -23.70 2.54
C ALA A 156 1.21 -24.20 1.28
N GLY A 157 2.29 -23.53 0.89
CA GLY A 157 3.08 -23.87 -0.30
C GLY A 157 2.33 -23.67 -1.61
N LEU A 158 1.33 -22.78 -1.64
CA LEU A 158 0.46 -22.54 -2.78
C LEU A 158 1.22 -21.91 -3.95
N GLU A 159 1.03 -22.44 -5.15
CA GLU A 159 1.56 -21.83 -6.38
C GLU A 159 0.54 -20.94 -7.11
N ARG A 160 -0.74 -21.05 -6.72
CA ARG A 160 -1.88 -20.33 -7.29
C ARG A 160 -2.90 -20.08 -6.20
N VAL A 161 -3.77 -19.09 -6.39
CA VAL A 161 -4.91 -18.86 -5.50
C VAL A 161 -5.85 -20.08 -5.58
N PRO A 162 -6.19 -20.74 -4.45
CA PRO A 162 -7.12 -21.86 -4.44
C PRO A 162 -8.56 -21.37 -4.67
N PRO A 163 -9.49 -22.24 -5.08
CA PRO A 163 -10.90 -21.86 -5.20
C PRO A 163 -11.45 -21.44 -3.84
N LEU A 164 -11.97 -20.21 -3.76
CA LEU A 164 -12.44 -19.62 -2.52
C LEU A 164 -13.96 -19.80 -2.34
N PRO A 165 -14.46 -19.95 -1.10
CA PRO A 165 -15.89 -19.88 -0.81
C PRO A 165 -16.52 -18.56 -1.32
N PRO A 166 -17.78 -18.56 -1.79
CA PRO A 166 -18.42 -17.39 -2.40
C PRO A 166 -18.59 -16.20 -1.45
N HIS A 167 -18.73 -16.45 -0.14
CA HIS A 167 -18.89 -15.43 0.90
C HIS A 167 -17.57 -15.06 1.58
N THR A 168 -16.44 -15.29 0.93
CA THR A 168 -15.13 -14.90 1.48
C THR A 168 -15.01 -13.38 1.51
N ALA A 169 -14.81 -12.84 2.71
CA ALA A 169 -14.59 -11.42 2.95
C ALA A 169 -13.11 -11.09 3.19
N TYR A 170 -12.35 -12.04 3.74
CA TYR A 170 -10.94 -11.85 4.07
C TYR A 170 -10.12 -13.04 3.56
N LEU A 171 -9.08 -12.76 2.78
CA LEU A 171 -8.12 -13.76 2.33
C LEU A 171 -6.74 -13.43 2.88
N TYR A 172 -6.13 -14.39 3.57
CA TYR A 172 -4.74 -14.35 4.01
C TYR A 172 -4.00 -15.50 3.34
N ALA A 173 -3.10 -15.22 2.42
CA ALA A 173 -2.33 -16.23 1.70
C ALA A 173 -0.85 -15.84 1.65
N ARG A 174 -0.28 -15.51 2.81
CA ARG A 174 1.09 -15.03 2.96
C ARG A 174 2.10 -16.16 2.86
N PHE A 175 3.35 -15.83 2.52
CA PHE A 175 4.46 -16.78 2.52
C PHE A 175 4.22 -18.02 1.64
N ASN A 176 3.55 -17.82 0.51
CA ASN A 176 3.33 -18.87 -0.48
C ASN A 176 4.25 -18.63 -1.70
N ARG A 177 4.05 -19.41 -2.76
CA ARG A 177 4.80 -19.34 -4.02
C ARG A 177 3.89 -18.92 -5.19
N ILE A 178 2.89 -18.09 -4.91
CA ILE A 178 1.93 -17.66 -5.93
C ILE A 178 2.67 -16.76 -6.92
N GLY A 179 2.79 -17.20 -8.17
CA GLY A 179 3.53 -16.46 -9.21
C GLY A 179 2.67 -15.51 -10.05
N HIS A 180 1.37 -15.80 -10.16
CA HIS A 180 0.46 -15.07 -11.03
C HIS A 180 -0.97 -15.09 -10.48
N VAL A 181 -1.60 -13.92 -10.41
CA VAL A 181 -2.99 -13.78 -9.98
C VAL A 181 -3.87 -13.56 -11.21
N ARG A 182 -4.84 -14.44 -11.43
CA ARG A 182 -5.72 -14.43 -12.61
C ARG A 182 -7.04 -13.76 -12.30
N ALA A 183 -7.68 -13.20 -13.33
CA ALA A 183 -9.02 -12.61 -13.19
C ALA A 183 -10.07 -13.60 -12.68
N GLY A 184 -9.90 -14.89 -12.98
CA GLY A 184 -10.79 -15.96 -12.52
C GLY A 184 -10.64 -16.32 -11.03
N ASP A 185 -9.52 -15.96 -10.39
CA ASP A 185 -9.21 -16.40 -9.02
C ASP A 185 -10.17 -15.79 -7.98
N PHE A 186 -10.70 -14.59 -8.27
CA PHE A 186 -11.65 -13.89 -7.39
C PHE A 186 -13.03 -13.67 -8.04
N ALA A 187 -13.32 -14.39 -9.13
CA ALA A 187 -14.57 -14.21 -9.86
C ALA A 187 -15.79 -14.51 -8.97
N GLY A 188 -16.69 -13.54 -8.85
CA GLY A 188 -17.94 -13.68 -8.10
C GLY A 188 -17.83 -13.39 -6.59
N LEU A 189 -16.64 -13.08 -6.06
CA LEU A 189 -16.43 -12.77 -4.63
C LEU A 189 -16.80 -11.32 -4.32
N LYS A 190 -18.10 -11.04 -4.26
CA LYS A 190 -18.63 -9.68 -4.09
C LYS A 190 -18.38 -9.10 -2.69
N GLU A 191 -18.18 -9.95 -1.70
CA GLU A 191 -18.01 -9.57 -0.29
C GLU A 191 -16.53 -9.42 0.11
N LEU A 192 -15.59 -9.66 -0.81
CA LEU A 192 -14.16 -9.62 -0.54
C LEU A 192 -13.70 -8.19 -0.22
N LYS A 193 -13.25 -7.97 1.02
CA LYS A 193 -12.83 -6.67 1.57
C LYS A 193 -11.32 -6.53 1.67
N ARG A 194 -10.62 -7.61 2.03
CA ARG A 194 -9.16 -7.61 2.19
C ARG A 194 -8.53 -8.81 1.52
N ILE A 195 -7.44 -8.56 0.80
CA ILE A 195 -6.57 -9.58 0.24
C ILE A 195 -5.15 -9.32 0.74
N ASP A 196 -4.58 -10.31 1.42
CA ASP A 196 -3.18 -10.31 1.85
C ASP A 196 -2.40 -11.43 1.15
N LEU A 197 -1.47 -11.01 0.31
CA LEU A 197 -0.57 -11.83 -0.51
C LEU A 197 0.90 -11.49 -0.22
N THR A 198 1.19 -11.04 1.01
CA THR A 198 2.54 -10.72 1.46
C THR A 198 3.52 -11.87 1.21
N SER A 199 4.73 -11.53 0.74
CA SER A 199 5.83 -12.48 0.55
C SER A 199 5.44 -13.69 -0.31
N ASN A 200 4.98 -13.40 -1.52
CA ASN A 200 4.78 -14.40 -2.58
C ASN A 200 5.77 -14.12 -3.74
N ASP A 201 5.68 -14.88 -4.82
CA ASP A 201 6.50 -14.69 -6.03
C ASP A 201 5.72 -13.98 -7.15
N ILE A 202 4.72 -13.15 -6.81
CA ILE A 202 3.80 -12.59 -7.80
C ILE A 202 4.56 -11.63 -8.70
N SER A 203 4.71 -11.99 -9.98
CA SER A 203 5.33 -11.12 -10.98
C SER A 203 4.32 -10.27 -11.74
N GLN A 204 3.11 -10.81 -11.94
CA GLN A 204 2.05 -10.20 -12.75
C GLN A 204 0.66 -10.55 -12.18
N ALA A 205 -0.30 -9.66 -12.40
CA ALA A 205 -1.71 -9.88 -12.15
C ALA A 205 -2.51 -9.40 -13.38
N ASP A 206 -3.57 -10.13 -13.77
CA ASP A 206 -4.39 -9.70 -14.90
C ASP A 206 -5.06 -8.35 -14.59
N ALA A 207 -5.13 -7.47 -15.59
CA ALA A 207 -5.56 -6.08 -15.42
C ALA A 207 -6.89 -5.93 -14.68
N ASP A 208 -7.90 -6.75 -15.01
CA ASP A 208 -9.25 -6.63 -14.45
C ASP A 208 -9.47 -7.42 -13.14
N THR A 209 -8.44 -8.10 -12.62
CA THR A 209 -8.57 -9.02 -11.47
C THR A 209 -9.17 -8.35 -10.24
N PHE A 210 -8.61 -7.22 -9.81
CA PHE A 210 -9.06 -6.53 -8.60
C PHE A 210 -10.11 -5.46 -8.88
N ARG A 211 -10.10 -4.87 -10.08
CA ARG A 211 -11.07 -3.86 -10.52
C ARG A 211 -12.51 -4.33 -10.43
N LEU A 212 -12.75 -5.63 -10.67
CA LEU A 212 -14.09 -6.23 -10.63
C LEU A 212 -14.61 -6.53 -9.22
N LEU A 213 -13.83 -6.26 -8.17
CA LEU A 213 -14.20 -6.52 -6.78
C LEU A 213 -14.82 -5.26 -6.14
N PRO A 214 -16.16 -5.15 -6.04
CA PRO A 214 -16.82 -3.91 -5.67
C PRO A 214 -16.58 -3.50 -4.21
N SER A 215 -16.29 -4.46 -3.34
CA SER A 215 -16.12 -4.22 -1.89
C SER A 215 -14.69 -4.30 -1.41
N LEU A 216 -13.70 -4.44 -2.31
CA LEU A 216 -12.30 -4.55 -1.92
C LEU A 216 -11.79 -3.21 -1.40
N GLN A 217 -11.40 -3.19 -0.13
CA GLN A 217 -10.91 -2.01 0.58
C GLN A 217 -9.41 -2.06 0.78
N GLU A 218 -8.84 -3.26 0.92
CA GLU A 218 -7.43 -3.41 1.25
C GLU A 218 -6.74 -4.46 0.38
N LEU A 219 -5.66 -4.04 -0.26
CA LEU A 219 -4.80 -4.91 -1.06
C LEU A 219 -3.37 -4.82 -0.55
N ILE A 220 -2.88 -5.95 -0.02
CA ILE A 220 -1.58 -6.08 0.65
C ILE A 220 -0.74 -7.05 -0.17
N LEU A 221 0.28 -6.51 -0.84
CA LEU A 221 1.19 -7.18 -1.78
C LEU A 221 2.70 -6.99 -1.46
N PRO A 222 3.13 -6.67 -0.22
CA PRO A 222 4.55 -6.40 0.01
C PRO A 222 5.41 -7.65 -0.17
N GLY A 223 6.64 -7.45 -0.65
CA GLY A 223 7.62 -8.55 -0.79
C GLY A 223 7.31 -9.49 -1.95
N ASN A 224 6.82 -8.96 -3.07
CA ASN A 224 6.54 -9.70 -4.31
C ASN A 224 7.54 -9.29 -5.41
N ARG A 225 7.26 -9.66 -6.67
CA ARG A 225 8.11 -9.37 -7.84
C ARG A 225 7.37 -8.55 -8.90
N LEU A 226 6.38 -7.76 -8.48
CA LEU A 226 5.54 -6.99 -9.39
C LEU A 226 6.39 -5.98 -10.18
N THR A 227 6.20 -5.98 -11.50
CA THR A 227 6.78 -4.97 -12.40
C THR A 227 5.75 -3.95 -12.88
N ALA A 228 4.50 -4.10 -12.48
CA ALA A 228 3.42 -3.17 -12.76
C ALA A 228 2.34 -3.27 -11.68
N LEU A 229 1.69 -2.15 -11.37
CA LEU A 229 0.52 -2.17 -10.49
C LEU A 229 -0.72 -2.64 -11.25
N PRO A 230 -1.53 -3.52 -10.65
CA PRO A 230 -2.80 -3.91 -11.24
C PRO A 230 -3.83 -2.78 -11.19
N GLU A 231 -4.91 -2.90 -11.96
CA GLU A 231 -6.00 -1.93 -11.85
C GLU A 231 -6.77 -2.10 -10.54
N LEU A 232 -6.96 -0.99 -9.84
CA LEU A 232 -7.58 -0.98 -8.52
C LEU A 232 -9.08 -0.65 -8.63
N PRO A 233 -9.92 -1.23 -7.75
CA PRO A 233 -11.32 -0.86 -7.66
C PRO A 233 -11.47 0.49 -6.95
N ARG A 234 -12.55 1.22 -7.27
CA ARG A 234 -12.84 2.55 -6.68
C ARG A 234 -13.10 2.52 -5.17
N SER A 235 -13.41 1.36 -4.60
CA SER A 235 -13.63 1.12 -3.17
C SER A 235 -12.35 0.96 -2.37
N ILE A 236 -11.18 0.91 -3.01
CA ILE A 236 -9.91 0.72 -2.33
C ILE A 236 -9.60 1.88 -1.37
N VAL A 237 -9.22 1.53 -0.15
CA VAL A 237 -8.85 2.45 0.93
C VAL A 237 -7.35 2.37 1.23
N ARG A 238 -6.77 1.17 1.16
CA ARG A 238 -5.34 0.92 1.41
C ARG A 238 -4.74 0.04 0.32
N LEU A 239 -3.65 0.54 -0.26
CA LEU A 239 -2.75 -0.23 -1.10
C LEU A 239 -1.37 -0.28 -0.45
N ASP A 240 -0.88 -1.50 -0.23
CA ASP A 240 0.48 -1.76 0.24
C ASP A 240 1.19 -2.66 -0.77
N ALA A 241 2.02 -2.07 -1.64
CA ALA A 241 2.81 -2.79 -2.64
C ALA A 241 4.30 -2.49 -2.48
N ARG A 242 4.75 -2.35 -1.21
CA ARG A 242 6.16 -2.15 -0.87
C ARG A 242 7.03 -3.34 -1.27
N LEU A 243 8.35 -3.18 -1.32
CA LEU A 243 9.28 -4.30 -1.55
C LEU A 243 8.92 -5.10 -2.81
N ASN A 244 8.74 -4.38 -3.92
CA ASN A 244 8.46 -4.94 -5.24
C ASN A 244 9.49 -4.39 -6.24
N ARG A 245 9.23 -4.51 -7.55
CA ARG A 245 10.13 -4.04 -8.62
C ARG A 245 9.37 -3.16 -9.59
N ILE A 246 8.49 -2.31 -9.07
CA ILE A 246 7.59 -1.50 -9.89
C ILE A 246 8.35 -0.26 -10.36
N PRO A 247 8.66 -0.13 -11.67
CA PRO A 247 9.15 1.12 -12.22
C PRO A 247 7.99 2.09 -12.41
N SER A 248 8.27 3.37 -12.61
CA SER A 248 7.19 4.35 -12.85
C SER A 248 6.37 4.02 -14.11
N ALA A 249 6.97 3.40 -15.13
CA ALA A 249 6.25 2.91 -16.33
C ALA A 249 5.26 1.76 -16.03
N GLY A 250 5.43 1.08 -14.90
CA GLY A 250 4.53 0.05 -14.40
C GLY A 250 3.28 0.61 -13.71
N ILE A 251 3.20 1.93 -13.52
CA ILE A 251 2.02 2.62 -13.02
C ILE A 251 1.39 3.37 -14.18
N ARG A 252 0.11 3.08 -14.46
CA ARG A 252 -0.60 3.80 -15.52
C ARG A 252 -0.73 5.29 -15.16
N PRO A 253 -0.71 6.20 -16.15
CA PRO A 253 -1.12 7.57 -15.93
C PRO A 253 -2.50 7.60 -15.28
N GLU A 254 -2.71 8.50 -14.31
CA GLU A 254 -4.02 8.70 -13.66
C GLU A 254 -4.54 7.47 -12.90
N ALA A 255 -3.70 6.46 -12.64
CA ALA A 255 -4.11 5.22 -11.96
C ALA A 255 -4.82 5.44 -10.60
N PHE A 256 -4.49 6.54 -9.91
CA PHE A 256 -5.03 6.87 -8.60
C PHE A 256 -6.08 7.99 -8.61
N GLN A 257 -6.32 8.64 -9.75
CA GLN A 257 -7.14 9.86 -9.83
C GLN A 257 -8.58 9.64 -9.35
N ASP A 258 -9.18 8.53 -9.78
CA ASP A 258 -10.57 8.16 -9.50
C ASP A 258 -10.77 7.47 -8.14
N LEU A 259 -9.70 7.20 -7.39
CA LEU A 259 -9.73 6.42 -6.16
C LEU A 259 -10.05 7.32 -4.96
N THR A 260 -11.26 7.88 -4.95
CA THR A 260 -11.73 8.86 -3.96
C THR A 260 -11.81 8.34 -2.51
N GLN A 261 -11.65 7.04 -2.29
CA GLN A 261 -11.61 6.41 -0.96
C GLN A 261 -10.18 6.06 -0.50
N LEU A 262 -9.19 6.17 -1.39
CA LEU A 262 -7.81 5.78 -1.10
C LEU A 262 -7.20 6.73 -0.08
N GLN A 263 -6.76 6.19 1.05
CA GLN A 263 -6.16 6.92 2.17
C GLN A 263 -4.70 6.55 2.38
N PHE A 264 -4.32 5.30 2.11
CA PHE A 264 -2.97 4.79 2.36
C PHE A 264 -2.38 4.22 1.07
N LEU A 265 -1.32 4.84 0.56
CA LEU A 265 -0.59 4.39 -0.61
C LEU A 265 0.88 4.15 -0.24
N HIS A 266 1.25 2.89 -0.10
CA HIS A 266 2.61 2.51 0.24
C HIS A 266 3.27 1.78 -0.94
N LEU A 267 4.29 2.42 -1.51
CA LEU A 267 5.09 1.95 -2.65
C LEU A 267 6.59 2.08 -2.34
N SER A 268 6.99 2.04 -1.07
CA SER A 268 8.40 2.04 -0.69
C SER A 268 9.16 0.83 -1.23
N ASP A 269 10.48 0.96 -1.38
CA ASP A 269 11.35 -0.14 -1.81
C ASP A 269 10.88 -0.71 -3.16
N ASN A 270 10.78 0.17 -4.15
CA ASN A 270 10.43 -0.11 -5.55
C ASN A 270 11.44 0.60 -6.47
N GLU A 271 11.13 0.68 -7.77
CA GLU A 271 12.00 1.25 -8.80
C GLU A 271 11.42 2.53 -9.40
N LEU A 272 10.65 3.30 -8.62
CA LEU A 272 9.98 4.51 -9.11
C LEU A 272 10.97 5.65 -9.36
N ASP A 273 10.91 6.25 -10.54
CA ASP A 273 11.76 7.39 -10.95
C ASP A 273 11.09 8.76 -10.72
N HIS A 274 9.77 8.77 -10.54
CA HIS A 274 8.97 9.94 -10.21
C HIS A 274 7.75 9.56 -9.35
N ILE A 275 7.20 10.56 -8.67
CA ILE A 275 5.97 10.43 -7.87
C ILE A 275 4.78 10.21 -8.82
N PRO A 276 3.95 9.17 -8.62
CA PRO A 276 2.81 8.92 -9.49
C PRO A 276 1.70 9.95 -9.24
N ALA A 277 1.54 10.88 -10.16
CA ALA A 277 0.50 11.91 -10.14
C ALA A 277 -0.53 11.67 -11.26
N PRO A 278 -1.79 12.17 -11.12
CA PRO A 278 -2.35 12.86 -9.96
C PRO A 278 -2.71 11.91 -8.80
N LEU A 279 -2.53 12.40 -7.57
CA LEU A 279 -2.90 11.70 -6.32
C LEU A 279 -4.30 12.12 -5.84
N PRO A 280 -5.12 11.21 -5.28
CA PRO A 280 -6.49 11.53 -4.87
C PRO A 280 -6.52 12.42 -3.62
N GLN A 281 -7.52 13.30 -3.54
CA GLN A 281 -7.67 14.25 -2.41
C GLN A 281 -7.92 13.57 -1.06
N SER A 282 -8.40 12.32 -1.06
CA SER A 282 -8.61 11.50 0.14
C SER A 282 -7.32 10.97 0.77
N LEU A 283 -6.19 11.06 0.06
CA LEU A 283 -4.93 10.45 0.49
C LEU A 283 -4.42 11.07 1.80
N ARG A 284 -4.04 10.21 2.74
CA ARG A 284 -3.54 10.59 4.07
C ARG A 284 -2.08 10.26 4.29
N SER A 285 -1.67 9.10 3.79
CA SER A 285 -0.30 8.59 3.89
C SER A 285 0.22 8.19 2.52
N LEU A 286 1.40 8.69 2.18
CA LEU A 286 2.14 8.35 0.98
C LEU A 286 3.57 7.94 1.33
N HIS A 287 3.86 6.65 1.17
CA HIS A 287 5.20 6.10 1.45
C HIS A 287 5.88 5.74 0.14
N LEU A 288 6.94 6.47 -0.20
CA LEU A 288 7.74 6.34 -1.42
C LEU A 288 9.23 6.20 -1.11
N GLN A 289 9.60 5.91 0.14
CA GLN A 289 11.00 5.79 0.53
C GLN A 289 11.72 4.67 -0.22
N ASN A 290 13.04 4.79 -0.37
CA ASN A 290 13.89 3.82 -1.06
C ASN A 290 13.42 3.51 -2.49
N ASN A 291 13.22 4.55 -3.29
CA ASN A 291 12.98 4.47 -4.73
C ASN A 291 14.09 5.23 -5.47
N ASN A 292 13.91 5.49 -6.77
CA ASN A 292 14.83 6.27 -7.60
C ASN A 292 14.25 7.65 -8.00
N ILE A 293 13.40 8.23 -7.14
CA ILE A 293 12.69 9.48 -7.45
C ILE A 293 13.69 10.63 -7.50
N GLN A 294 13.82 11.25 -8.67
CA GLN A 294 14.79 12.35 -8.91
C GLN A 294 14.13 13.71 -8.97
N THR A 295 12.88 13.77 -9.43
CA THR A 295 12.16 15.02 -9.70
C THR A 295 10.70 14.93 -9.25
N MET A 296 10.08 16.10 -9.04
CA MET A 296 8.64 16.24 -8.87
C MET A 296 8.14 17.48 -9.61
N GLN A 297 6.84 17.52 -9.92
CA GLN A 297 6.19 18.67 -10.56
C GLN A 297 5.62 19.62 -9.50
N GLU A 298 5.46 20.90 -9.86
CA GLU A 298 4.89 21.93 -8.98
C GLU A 298 3.46 21.61 -8.55
N ASP A 299 2.72 20.82 -9.33
CA ASP A 299 1.35 20.41 -9.05
C ASP A 299 1.23 18.98 -8.47
N THR A 300 2.33 18.41 -7.97
CA THR A 300 2.36 17.01 -7.48
C THR A 300 1.42 16.81 -6.28
N PHE A 301 1.49 17.70 -5.27
CA PHE A 301 0.64 17.61 -4.08
C PHE A 301 -0.39 18.75 -3.97
N CYS A 302 -0.06 19.91 -4.53
CA CYS A 302 -0.78 21.16 -4.39
C CYS A 302 -1.25 21.70 -5.74
N ASP A 303 -2.39 22.37 -5.79
CA ASP A 303 -2.80 23.06 -7.02
C ASP A 303 -2.02 24.39 -7.11
N SER A 304 -1.15 24.51 -8.13
CA SER A 304 -0.36 25.73 -8.36
C SER A 304 -1.21 26.96 -8.68
N ARG A 305 -2.50 26.79 -8.96
CA ARG A 305 -3.44 27.89 -9.22
C ARG A 305 -4.20 28.34 -7.97
N ASP A 306 -4.25 27.52 -6.93
CA ASP A 306 -4.98 27.82 -5.70
C ASP A 306 -4.06 27.75 -4.46
N HIS A 307 -3.48 28.92 -4.16
CA HIS A 307 -2.63 29.09 -2.97
C HIS A 307 -3.41 29.18 -1.66
N SER A 308 -4.76 29.24 -1.70
CA SER A 308 -5.59 29.34 -0.50
C SER A 308 -5.98 27.97 0.06
N HIS A 309 -5.91 26.94 -0.78
CA HIS A 309 -6.24 25.58 -0.40
C HIS A 309 -5.15 24.97 0.49
N ILE A 310 -5.57 24.35 1.59
CA ILE A 310 -4.69 23.55 2.46
C ILE A 310 -5.17 22.10 2.41
N ARG A 311 -4.30 21.21 1.94
CA ARG A 311 -4.59 19.78 1.84
C ARG A 311 -4.36 19.10 3.17
N ARG A 312 -5.28 19.31 4.11
CA ARG A 312 -5.18 18.81 5.49
C ARG A 312 -5.16 17.29 5.62
N ALA A 313 -5.76 16.57 4.66
CA ALA A 313 -5.86 15.13 4.72
C ALA A 313 -4.49 14.45 4.61
N LEU A 314 -3.58 14.99 3.79
CA LEU A 314 -2.28 14.40 3.51
C LEU A 314 -1.27 14.83 4.59
N GLU A 315 -1.04 13.95 5.54
CA GLU A 315 -0.30 14.23 6.77
C GLU A 315 1.09 13.58 6.79
N ASP A 316 1.23 12.41 6.16
CA ASP A 316 2.47 11.63 6.15
C ASP A 316 2.95 11.41 4.72
N ILE A 317 4.08 12.01 4.37
CA ILE A 317 4.76 11.82 3.09
C ILE A 317 6.20 11.44 3.37
N ARG A 318 6.59 10.25 2.90
CA ARG A 318 7.95 9.73 3.02
C ARG A 318 8.62 9.59 1.67
N LEU A 319 9.70 10.33 1.48
CA LEU A 319 10.56 10.36 0.30
C LEU A 319 12.03 10.10 0.66
N ASP A 320 12.32 9.67 1.89
CA ASP A 320 13.66 9.29 2.34
C ASP A 320 14.26 8.16 1.46
N GLY A 321 15.58 8.13 1.31
CA GLY A 321 16.24 7.13 0.45
C GLY A 321 16.04 7.34 -1.06
N ASN A 322 15.50 8.49 -1.49
CA ASN A 322 15.46 8.90 -2.90
C ASN A 322 16.53 9.97 -3.22
N PRO A 323 16.98 10.07 -4.48
CA PRO A 323 17.95 11.09 -4.90
C PRO A 323 17.39 12.52 -4.97
N ILE A 324 16.06 12.70 -4.95
CA ILE A 324 15.40 14.01 -5.02
C ILE A 324 15.86 14.98 -3.91
N ASN A 325 16.10 16.23 -4.28
CA ASN A 325 16.32 17.33 -3.34
C ASN A 325 15.02 18.15 -3.20
N LEU A 326 14.36 18.03 -2.06
CA LEU A 326 13.07 18.68 -1.78
C LEU A 326 13.17 20.21 -1.73
N SER A 327 14.34 20.78 -1.44
CA SER A 327 14.54 22.24 -1.43
C SER A 327 14.41 22.89 -2.80
N LEU A 328 14.49 22.11 -3.88
CA LEU A 328 14.31 22.59 -5.24
C LEU A 328 12.83 22.70 -5.65
N PHE A 329 11.91 22.15 -4.87
CA PHE A 329 10.49 22.03 -5.23
C PHE A 329 9.53 22.56 -4.14
N PRO A 330 9.75 23.74 -3.53
CA PRO A 330 8.88 24.25 -2.46
C PRO A 330 7.42 24.43 -2.89
N ASP A 331 7.20 24.76 -4.17
CA ASP A 331 5.85 24.96 -4.73
C ASP A 331 5.06 23.65 -4.86
N ALA A 332 5.72 22.49 -4.82
CA ALA A 332 5.02 21.21 -4.89
C ALA A 332 4.27 20.85 -3.60
N TYR A 333 4.66 21.43 -2.45
CA TYR A 333 4.15 21.04 -1.12
C TYR A 333 3.74 22.22 -0.22
N PHE A 334 3.58 23.43 -0.76
CA PHE A 334 3.23 24.61 0.04
C PHE A 334 1.86 24.49 0.76
N CYS A 335 0.93 23.73 0.19
CA CYS A 335 -0.43 23.54 0.72
C CYS A 335 -0.52 22.47 1.82
N LEU A 336 0.60 21.81 2.15
CA LEU A 336 0.61 20.71 3.10
C LEU A 336 0.76 21.21 4.54
N PRO A 337 0.07 20.58 5.51
CA PRO A 337 0.21 20.94 6.92
C PRO A 337 1.57 20.56 7.51
N ARG A 338 2.29 19.62 6.88
CA ARG A 338 3.58 19.09 7.29
C ARG A 338 4.50 18.94 6.08
N LEU A 339 5.80 19.17 6.29
CA LEU A 339 6.80 18.97 5.25
C LEU A 339 6.99 17.47 4.97
N PRO A 340 7.22 17.08 3.70
CA PRO A 340 7.61 15.72 3.37
C PRO A 340 8.92 15.33 4.08
N THR A 341 8.99 14.09 4.54
CA THR A 341 10.22 13.51 5.09
C THR A 341 11.15 13.14 3.94
N GLY A 342 12.37 13.69 3.90
CA GLY A 342 13.32 13.41 2.84
C GLY A 342 14.54 14.33 2.89
N ARG A 343 15.28 14.37 1.78
CA ARG A 343 16.52 15.13 1.67
C ARG A 343 16.27 16.54 1.17
N PHE A 344 16.84 17.54 1.87
CA PHE A 344 16.72 18.97 1.55
C PHE A 344 18.06 19.64 1.16
N HIS A 345 19.17 18.88 1.04
CA HIS A 345 20.50 19.44 0.81
C HIS A 345 21.34 18.59 -0.12
#